data_AF-A0A8H7PGE0-F1
#
_entry.id   AF-A0A8H7PGE0-F1
#
_cell.length_a   1.000
_cell.length_b   1.000
_cell.length_c   1.000
_cell.angle_alpha   90.00
_cell.angle_beta   90.00
_cell.angle_gamma   90.00
#
_symmetry.space_group_name_H-M   'P 1'
#
loop_
_entity.id
_entity.type
_entity.pdbx_description
1 polymer ?
#
loop_
_entity_poly.entity_id
_entity_poly.type
_entity_poly.pdbx_seq_one_letter_code
_entity_poly.pdbx_strand_id
1 'polypeptide(L)'
;MPASTVFIREVTPQDMQLKDEIKQVVNAAYRSEGGWTTESKIVAGERASIEEIEKAIQTNRAPNILLLALMSTEAGDEVVGTVQVQHKEGDDEAEIGLFSVSPKRQSGGIGGKLIREALRVIKEDLQYKHAVVHVLENRTDILAWYRKLGFKETGERVAFVWPEMLLVSDLHFLTLKMELKSVSRIYCPIMIDLQQVSRKHWLCIALVFLLLLSSLLSPYAPSPSLLNDCPPTTTNEPPTTHVFKNMNELSATNASEFNDRILITVLVRTSQINEVPELLSLLGSLSYPLHRLDVAFLLTDATTGSHPVFEHMLSHNQHSFNSIVAYGKSMITDLPLEKAHAFDLQPLMRAQLARARNFLTRSALKDEHQWILAMDVSLDHIPHDIIQQLMTVDVDVVVPNCMVKRDDGKIWGFDKSNWQDTELSLTITDNPQEDYIFMEGYWEMQTHRRLLVDMPTDADPQAKIPLDGIGSCFSLSKASIHRTGVIYPPFPYLHQIDTEGFAQMAKASGYGVYGLPGVLVLHSPEALDF
;
A
#
# COMPACT_ATOMS: atom_id res chain seq x y z
N MET A 1 -14.70 -14.72 -13.33
CA MET A 1 -15.19 -15.72 -12.36
C MET A 1 -15.20 -15.06 -10.99
N PRO A 2 -16.20 -15.22 -10.12
CA PRO A 2 -16.15 -14.61 -8.80
C PRO A 2 -14.95 -15.15 -8.02
N ALA A 3 -14.12 -14.26 -7.49
CA ALA A 3 -12.90 -14.62 -6.76
C ALA A 3 -13.25 -15.46 -5.52
N SER A 4 -12.58 -16.59 -5.35
CA SER A 4 -12.72 -17.43 -4.16
C SER A 4 -12.16 -16.71 -2.93
N THR A 5 -13.02 -16.23 -2.05
CA THR A 5 -12.63 -15.52 -0.82
C THR A 5 -12.31 -16.52 0.30
N VAL A 6 -11.17 -16.35 0.97
CA VAL A 6 -10.81 -17.13 2.17
C VAL A 6 -11.09 -16.32 3.43
N PHE A 7 -11.89 -16.87 4.34
CA PHE A 7 -12.19 -16.32 5.65
C PHE A 7 -11.80 -17.31 6.76
N ILE A 8 -11.59 -16.80 7.97
CA ILE A 8 -11.24 -17.63 9.14
C ILE A 8 -12.35 -17.50 10.16
N ARG A 9 -12.73 -18.62 10.75
CA ARG A 9 -13.64 -18.64 11.89
C ARG A 9 -13.31 -19.75 12.86
N GLU A 10 -13.82 -19.60 14.07
CA GLU A 10 -13.82 -20.66 15.06
C GLU A 10 -14.71 -21.83 14.63
N VAL A 11 -14.30 -23.03 15.04
CA VAL A 11 -15.08 -24.24 14.81
C VAL A 11 -16.32 -24.26 15.70
N THR A 12 -17.38 -24.86 15.18
CA THR A 12 -18.67 -25.03 15.85
C THR A 12 -19.02 -26.51 15.94
N PRO A 13 -19.92 -26.94 16.84
CA PRO A 13 -20.36 -28.33 16.89
C PRO A 13 -20.94 -28.85 15.57
N GLN A 14 -21.48 -27.98 14.72
CA GLN A 14 -21.99 -28.33 13.38
C GLN A 14 -20.88 -28.76 12.41
N ASP A 15 -19.65 -28.32 12.64
CA ASP A 15 -18.49 -28.67 11.82
C ASP A 15 -18.02 -30.12 12.02
N MET A 16 -18.71 -30.88 12.88
CA MET A 16 -18.54 -32.33 12.96
C MET A 16 -18.72 -33.02 11.59
N GLN A 17 -19.49 -32.42 10.68
CA GLN A 17 -19.63 -32.89 9.29
C GLN A 17 -18.36 -32.68 8.44
N LEU A 18 -17.47 -31.76 8.84
CA LEU A 18 -16.24 -31.41 8.12
C LEU A 18 -15.01 -32.16 8.66
N LYS A 19 -15.17 -33.04 9.67
CA LYS A 19 -14.06 -33.72 10.36
C LYS A 19 -13.11 -34.47 9.42
N ASP A 20 -13.64 -35.10 8.37
CA ASP A 20 -12.83 -35.86 7.40
C ASP A 20 -12.00 -34.93 6.51
N GLU A 21 -12.58 -33.78 6.14
CA GLU A 21 -11.91 -32.75 5.35
C GLU A 21 -10.80 -32.06 6.16
N ILE A 22 -11.09 -31.74 7.43
CA ILE A 22 -10.11 -31.20 8.38
C ILE A 22 -8.95 -32.20 8.55
N LYS A 23 -9.25 -33.48 8.80
CA LYS A 23 -8.24 -34.55 8.91
C LYS A 23 -7.39 -34.62 7.64
N GLN A 24 -8.02 -34.55 6.46
CA GLN A 24 -7.35 -34.61 5.18
C GLN A 24 -6.38 -33.45 4.99
N VAL A 25 -6.80 -32.21 5.27
CA VAL A 25 -5.95 -31.01 5.15
C VAL A 25 -4.77 -31.07 6.10
N VAL A 26 -5.00 -31.45 7.38
CA VAL A 26 -3.94 -31.57 8.39
C VAL A 26 -2.91 -32.61 7.95
N ASN A 27 -3.33 -33.83 7.61
CA ASN A 27 -2.40 -34.87 7.21
C ASN A 27 -1.69 -34.54 5.90
N ALA A 28 -2.38 -33.94 4.92
CA ALA A 28 -1.77 -33.53 3.66
C ALA A 28 -0.68 -32.47 3.87
N ALA A 29 -0.90 -31.47 4.73
CA ALA A 29 0.06 -30.41 5.01
C ALA A 29 1.42 -30.93 5.55
N TYR A 30 1.40 -32.04 6.28
CA TYR A 30 2.59 -32.61 6.92
C TYR A 30 3.13 -33.88 6.23
N ARG A 31 2.37 -34.55 5.35
CA ARG A 31 2.75 -35.85 4.77
C ARG A 31 2.86 -35.87 3.25
N SER A 32 2.24 -34.93 2.53
CA SER A 32 2.31 -34.93 1.07
C SER A 32 3.67 -34.47 0.56
N GLU A 33 4.06 -34.97 -0.61
CA GLU A 33 5.17 -34.41 -1.39
C GLU A 33 4.64 -33.23 -2.23
N GLY A 34 5.12 -32.01 -1.95
CA GLY A 34 4.71 -30.80 -2.68
C GLY A 34 4.53 -29.54 -1.84
N GLY A 35 4.39 -29.66 -0.52
CA GLY A 35 4.35 -28.51 0.41
C GLY A 35 5.67 -28.30 1.16
N TRP A 36 6.08 -27.06 1.37
CA TRP A 36 7.33 -26.72 2.10
C TRP A 36 7.26 -27.05 3.61
N THR A 37 6.06 -27.38 4.10
CA THR A 37 5.79 -27.82 5.47
C THR A 37 5.88 -29.34 5.69
N THR A 38 6.11 -30.15 4.65
CA THR A 38 6.15 -31.62 4.78
C THR A 38 7.23 -32.11 5.76
N GLU A 39 6.91 -33.13 6.56
CA GLU A 39 7.82 -33.79 7.50
C GLU A 39 7.86 -35.31 7.30
N SER A 40 7.35 -35.82 6.16
CA SER A 40 7.26 -37.26 5.86
C SER A 40 8.59 -38.02 5.91
N LYS A 41 9.71 -37.31 5.78
CA LYS A 41 11.08 -37.85 5.88
C LYS A 41 11.68 -37.76 7.29
N ILE A 42 10.95 -37.18 8.24
CA ILE A 42 11.42 -36.85 9.60
C ILE A 42 10.57 -37.55 10.65
N VAL A 43 9.24 -37.62 10.46
CA VAL A 43 8.29 -38.22 11.40
C VAL A 43 7.35 -39.19 10.66
N ALA A 44 7.21 -40.40 11.18
CA ALA A 44 6.31 -41.44 10.68
C ALA A 44 4.88 -41.30 11.26
N GLY A 45 3.90 -42.00 10.67
CA GLY A 45 2.51 -42.03 11.15
C GLY A 45 1.65 -40.83 10.70
N GLU A 46 0.35 -40.83 10.99
CA GLU A 46 -0.53 -39.68 10.72
C GLU A 46 -0.23 -38.53 11.70
N ARG A 47 -0.49 -37.28 11.29
CA ARG A 47 -0.34 -36.09 12.14
C ARG A 47 -1.52 -35.91 13.10
N ALA A 48 -2.72 -36.28 12.65
CA ALA A 48 -3.92 -36.26 13.46
C ALA A 48 -4.86 -37.40 13.06
N SER A 49 -5.36 -38.13 14.06
CA SER A 49 -6.41 -39.14 13.89
C SER A 49 -7.79 -38.47 13.76
N ILE A 50 -8.79 -39.22 13.29
CA ILE A 50 -10.15 -38.68 13.18
C ILE A 50 -10.74 -38.38 14.57
N GLU A 51 -10.44 -39.22 15.56
CA GLU A 51 -10.87 -39.07 16.95
C GLU A 51 -10.27 -37.81 17.59
N GLU A 52 -9.04 -37.45 17.24
CA GLU A 52 -8.39 -36.22 17.70
C GLU A 52 -9.07 -34.97 17.12
N ILE A 53 -9.47 -35.00 15.84
CA ILE A 53 -10.23 -33.92 15.21
C ILE A 53 -11.64 -33.81 15.82
N GLU A 54 -12.34 -34.94 15.99
CA GLU A 54 -13.66 -34.97 16.64
C GLU A 54 -13.59 -34.40 18.05
N LYS A 55 -12.59 -34.79 18.84
CA LYS A 55 -12.35 -34.28 20.17
C LYS A 55 -12.08 -32.77 20.14
N ALA A 56 -11.22 -32.30 19.23
CA ALA A 56 -10.91 -30.87 19.09
C ALA A 56 -12.14 -30.02 18.75
N ILE A 57 -13.09 -30.55 17.97
CA ILE A 57 -14.37 -29.89 17.67
C ILE A 57 -15.29 -29.90 18.90
N GLN A 58 -15.41 -31.05 19.58
CA GLN A 58 -16.31 -31.22 20.73
C GLN A 58 -15.89 -30.40 21.96
N THR A 59 -14.59 -30.30 22.20
CA THR A 59 -14.02 -29.63 23.38
C THR A 59 -13.49 -28.23 23.04
N ASN A 60 -13.99 -27.62 21.95
CA ASN A 60 -13.60 -26.27 21.57
C ASN A 60 -13.97 -25.26 22.68
N ARG A 61 -13.05 -24.35 23.01
CA ARG A 61 -13.03 -23.48 24.20
C ARG A 61 -12.93 -24.21 25.55
N ALA A 62 -12.58 -25.49 25.57
CA ALA A 62 -12.46 -26.28 26.80
C ALA A 62 -11.31 -27.32 26.72
N PRO A 63 -10.02 -26.92 26.81
CA PRO A 63 -9.49 -25.56 26.97
C PRO A 63 -8.96 -24.95 25.67
N ASN A 64 -8.91 -25.71 24.58
CA ASN A 64 -8.27 -25.30 23.34
C ASN A 64 -9.27 -24.70 22.35
N ILE A 65 -8.81 -23.80 21.49
CA ILE A 65 -9.62 -23.14 20.46
C ILE A 65 -9.14 -23.59 19.08
N LEU A 66 -10.00 -24.21 18.29
CA LEU A 66 -9.70 -24.61 16.91
C LEU A 66 -10.31 -23.59 15.93
N LEU A 67 -9.46 -23.06 15.05
CA LEU A 67 -9.84 -22.15 13.98
C LEU A 67 -9.67 -22.83 12.61
N LEU A 68 -10.62 -22.58 11.71
CA LEU A 68 -10.62 -23.08 10.33
C LEU A 68 -10.46 -21.92 9.35
N ALA A 69 -9.62 -22.10 8.34
CA ALA A 69 -9.64 -21.29 7.13
C ALA A 69 -10.55 -21.97 6.10
N LEU A 70 -11.59 -21.26 5.69
CA LEU A 70 -12.60 -21.72 4.74
C LEU A 70 -12.52 -20.88 3.46
N MET A 71 -12.58 -21.56 2.32
CA MET A 71 -12.63 -20.93 1.00
C MET A 71 -14.03 -21.09 0.42
N SER A 72 -14.70 -19.97 0.14
CA SER A 72 -16.02 -20.03 -0.50
C SER A 72 -15.90 -20.40 -1.98
N THR A 73 -16.59 -21.47 -2.37
CA THR A 73 -16.71 -21.93 -3.76
C THR A 73 -18.18 -21.97 -4.18
N GLU A 74 -18.45 -22.10 -5.49
CA GLU A 74 -19.83 -22.27 -6.00
C GLU A 74 -20.52 -23.54 -5.46
N ALA A 75 -19.75 -24.53 -5.01
CA ALA A 75 -20.25 -25.79 -4.46
C ALA A 75 -20.38 -25.79 -2.93
N GLY A 76 -19.97 -24.71 -2.25
CA GLY A 76 -19.91 -24.60 -0.79
C GLY A 76 -18.53 -24.18 -0.27
N ASP A 77 -18.41 -24.00 1.04
CA ASP A 77 -17.14 -23.66 1.68
C ASP A 77 -16.24 -24.90 1.81
N GLU A 78 -15.00 -24.79 1.34
CA GLU A 78 -13.96 -25.83 1.43
C GLU A 78 -12.99 -25.50 2.58
N VAL A 79 -12.63 -26.47 3.42
CA VAL A 79 -11.59 -26.32 4.43
C VAL A 79 -10.22 -26.29 3.75
N VAL A 80 -9.49 -25.19 3.91
CA VAL A 80 -8.18 -24.99 3.28
C VAL A 80 -7.03 -24.82 4.29
N GLY A 81 -7.34 -24.73 5.58
CA GLY A 81 -6.33 -24.73 6.63
C GLY A 81 -6.92 -24.74 8.04
N THR A 82 -6.04 -24.97 9.02
CA THR A 82 -6.38 -25.08 10.44
C THR A 82 -5.32 -24.40 11.29
N VAL A 83 -5.71 -23.91 12.46
CA VAL A 83 -4.78 -23.57 13.54
C VAL A 83 -5.47 -23.79 14.88
N GLN A 84 -4.76 -24.34 15.85
CA GLN A 84 -5.28 -24.56 17.19
C GLN A 84 -4.49 -23.70 18.19
N VAL A 85 -5.22 -22.94 18.99
CA VAL A 85 -4.68 -22.25 20.16
C VAL A 85 -4.85 -23.19 21.36
N GLN A 86 -3.75 -23.60 21.96
CA GLN A 86 -3.72 -24.51 23.09
C GLN A 86 -3.38 -23.75 24.37
N HIS A 87 -4.16 -24.00 25.41
CA HIS A 87 -3.92 -23.39 26.72
C HIS A 87 -2.74 -24.09 27.42
N LYS A 88 -1.82 -23.31 27.99
CA LYS A 88 -0.78 -23.83 28.87
C LYS A 88 -1.12 -23.45 30.32
N GLU A 89 -1.51 -24.44 31.12
CA GLU A 89 -1.85 -24.22 32.53
C GLU A 89 -0.66 -23.63 33.30
N GLY A 90 -0.87 -22.48 33.96
CA GLY A 90 0.10 -21.90 34.89
C GLY A 90 0.95 -20.73 34.37
N ASP A 91 0.93 -20.45 33.06
CA ASP A 91 1.69 -19.36 32.43
C ASP A 91 0.76 -18.36 31.69
N ASP A 92 1.18 -17.09 31.57
CA ASP A 92 0.48 -16.01 30.81
C ASP A 92 0.72 -16.16 29.30
N GLU A 93 0.53 -17.38 28.78
CA GLU A 93 0.96 -17.84 27.46
C GLU A 93 0.01 -18.88 26.85
N ALA A 94 -0.15 -18.88 25.52
CA ALA A 94 -0.79 -19.97 24.79
C ALA A 94 0.09 -20.48 23.64
N GLU A 95 -0.01 -21.77 23.38
CA GLU A 95 0.70 -22.43 22.30
C GLU A 95 -0.13 -22.42 21.01
N ILE A 96 0.50 -22.14 19.88
CA ILE A 96 -0.08 -22.31 18.55
C ILE A 96 0.35 -23.68 18.01
N GLY A 97 -0.61 -24.60 17.96
CA GLY A 97 -0.47 -25.96 17.48
C GLY A 97 -1.37 -26.25 16.28
N LEU A 98 -1.25 -27.46 15.72
CA LEU A 98 -2.06 -27.96 14.60
C LEU A 98 -2.17 -26.98 13.40
N PHE A 99 -1.12 -26.18 13.18
CA PHE A 99 -1.06 -25.19 12.12
C PHE A 99 -0.86 -25.88 10.76
N SER A 100 -1.90 -25.91 9.94
CA SER A 100 -1.92 -26.64 8.68
C SER A 100 -2.51 -25.78 7.57
N VAL A 101 -1.87 -25.78 6.39
CA VAL A 101 -2.41 -25.17 5.18
C VAL A 101 -2.34 -26.20 4.07
N SER A 102 -3.44 -26.37 3.34
CA SER A 102 -3.54 -27.29 2.21
C SER A 102 -2.35 -27.08 1.25
N PRO A 103 -1.58 -28.12 0.90
CA PRO A 103 -0.39 -28.02 0.03
C PRO A 103 -0.67 -27.30 -1.30
N LYS A 104 -1.86 -27.53 -1.88
CA LYS A 104 -2.30 -26.92 -3.13
C LYS A 104 -2.56 -25.41 -3.02
N ARG A 105 -2.61 -24.87 -1.81
CA ARG A 105 -2.97 -23.48 -1.48
C ARG A 105 -1.89 -22.78 -0.65
N GLN A 106 -0.73 -23.42 -0.47
CA GLN A 106 0.41 -22.79 0.19
C GLN A 106 0.90 -21.59 -0.64
N SER A 107 1.60 -20.66 0.01
CA SER A 107 2.05 -19.40 -0.59
C SER A 107 0.93 -18.43 -1.02
N GLY A 108 -0.35 -18.77 -0.81
CA GLY A 108 -1.50 -17.87 -1.04
C GLY A 108 -1.91 -17.01 0.17
N GLY A 109 -1.01 -16.78 1.13
CA GLY A 109 -1.27 -15.92 2.31
C GLY A 109 -2.17 -16.52 3.41
N ILE A 110 -2.75 -17.72 3.21
CA ILE A 110 -3.64 -18.38 4.18
C ILE A 110 -2.96 -18.60 5.54
N GLY A 111 -1.71 -19.06 5.53
CA GLY A 111 -0.96 -19.31 6.76
C GLY A 111 -0.77 -18.07 7.62
N GLY A 112 -0.46 -16.92 6.99
CA GLY A 112 -0.36 -15.64 7.68
C GLY A 112 -1.69 -15.19 8.28
N LYS A 113 -2.80 -15.36 7.54
CA LYS A 113 -4.15 -15.06 8.06
C LYS A 113 -4.47 -15.91 9.30
N LEU A 114 -4.17 -17.23 9.26
CA LEU A 114 -4.40 -18.16 10.38
C LEU A 114 -3.61 -17.75 11.63
N ILE A 115 -2.32 -17.45 11.48
CA ILE A 115 -1.50 -17.00 12.62
C ILE A 115 -2.02 -15.68 13.18
N ARG A 116 -2.37 -14.69 12.35
CA ARG A 116 -2.93 -13.42 12.85
C ARG A 116 -4.21 -13.63 13.65
N GLU A 117 -5.13 -14.47 13.18
CA GLU A 117 -6.36 -14.75 13.91
C GLU A 117 -6.09 -15.52 15.21
N ALA A 118 -5.14 -16.47 15.21
CA ALA A 118 -4.70 -17.14 16.43
C ALA A 118 -4.12 -16.14 17.44
N LEU A 119 -3.24 -15.22 17.00
CA LEU A 119 -2.68 -14.17 17.86
C LEU A 119 -3.76 -13.22 18.39
N ARG A 120 -4.76 -12.88 17.57
CA ARG A 120 -5.94 -12.10 18.00
C ARG A 120 -6.69 -12.83 19.10
N VAL A 121 -7.00 -14.11 18.93
CA VAL A 121 -7.68 -14.94 19.93
C VAL A 121 -6.87 -15.00 21.23
N ILE A 122 -5.56 -15.27 21.14
CA ILE A 122 -4.68 -15.33 22.33
C ILE A 122 -4.69 -14.01 23.10
N LYS A 123 -4.61 -12.89 22.38
CA LYS A 123 -4.53 -11.55 22.97
C LYS A 123 -5.87 -11.02 23.47
N GLU A 124 -6.92 -11.14 22.67
CA GLU A 124 -8.17 -10.43 22.88
C GLU A 124 -9.22 -11.26 23.60
N ASP A 125 -9.28 -12.56 23.30
CA ASP A 125 -10.25 -13.48 23.86
C ASP A 125 -9.70 -14.16 25.12
N LEU A 126 -8.44 -14.60 25.10
CA LEU A 126 -7.78 -15.27 26.24
C LEU A 126 -6.98 -14.31 27.13
N GLN A 127 -6.68 -13.11 26.65
CA GLN A 127 -5.93 -12.07 27.37
C GLN A 127 -4.50 -12.46 27.79
N TYR A 128 -3.87 -13.38 27.05
CA TYR A 128 -2.48 -13.75 27.33
C TYR A 128 -1.48 -12.81 26.69
N LYS A 129 -0.32 -12.69 27.34
CA LYS A 129 0.77 -11.82 26.89
C LYS A 129 1.72 -12.48 25.93
N HIS A 130 1.70 -13.80 25.79
CA HIS A 130 2.61 -14.46 24.87
C HIS A 130 1.97 -15.57 24.04
N ALA A 131 2.45 -15.69 22.81
CA ALA A 131 2.20 -16.83 21.95
C ALA A 131 3.48 -17.66 21.82
N VAL A 132 3.34 -18.97 21.88
CA VAL A 132 4.44 -19.94 21.82
C VAL A 132 4.24 -20.89 20.64
N VAL A 133 5.33 -21.26 19.97
CA VAL A 133 5.34 -22.33 18.96
C VAL A 133 6.53 -23.24 19.16
N HIS A 134 6.34 -24.52 18.87
CA HIS A 134 7.40 -25.53 18.89
C HIS A 134 7.68 -26.00 17.46
N VAL A 135 8.95 -25.87 17.04
CA VAL A 135 9.38 -26.20 15.67
C VAL A 135 10.59 -27.11 15.73
N LEU A 136 10.59 -28.21 14.96
CA LEU A 136 11.73 -29.13 14.88
C LEU A 136 13.00 -28.39 14.44
N GLU A 137 14.11 -28.59 15.15
CA GLU A 137 15.34 -27.79 14.97
C GLU A 137 15.98 -27.93 13.57
N ASN A 138 15.74 -29.05 12.87
CA ASN A 138 16.19 -29.26 11.51
C ASN A 138 15.31 -28.58 10.44
N ARG A 139 14.23 -27.90 10.83
CA ARG A 139 13.32 -27.17 9.91
C ARG A 139 13.70 -25.71 9.81
N THR A 140 14.89 -25.45 9.25
CA THR A 140 15.44 -24.10 9.08
C THR A 140 14.48 -23.14 8.38
N ASP A 141 13.71 -23.62 7.40
CA ASP A 141 12.75 -22.81 6.65
C ASP A 141 11.53 -22.40 7.50
N ILE A 142 11.00 -23.32 8.32
CA ILE A 142 9.87 -23.03 9.22
C ILE A 142 10.33 -22.12 10.37
N LEU A 143 11.52 -22.37 10.91
CA LEU A 143 12.14 -21.51 11.92
C LEU A 143 12.33 -20.09 11.36
N ALA A 144 12.86 -19.96 10.14
CA ALA A 144 13.00 -18.67 9.48
C ALA A 144 11.64 -17.98 9.26
N TRP A 145 10.60 -18.73 8.91
CA TRP A 145 9.25 -18.21 8.74
C TRP A 145 8.66 -17.66 10.05
N TYR A 146 8.73 -18.40 11.16
CA TYR A 146 8.26 -17.90 12.45
C TYR A 146 9.09 -16.74 12.98
N ARG A 147 10.42 -16.75 12.77
CA ARG A 147 11.28 -15.60 13.10
C ARG A 147 10.85 -14.34 12.35
N LYS A 148 10.54 -14.46 11.06
CA LYS A 148 9.99 -13.36 10.28
C LYS A 148 8.72 -12.83 10.94
N LEU A 149 7.76 -13.69 11.28
CA LEU A 149 6.50 -13.28 11.93
C LEU A 149 6.67 -12.57 13.29
N GLY A 150 7.87 -12.54 13.88
CA GLY A 150 8.17 -11.85 15.13
C GLY A 150 8.35 -12.79 16.33
N PHE A 151 8.34 -14.11 16.12
CA PHE A 151 8.69 -15.07 17.16
C PHE A 151 10.21 -15.08 17.38
N LYS A 152 10.62 -15.13 18.64
CA LYS A 152 12.03 -15.20 19.03
C LYS A 152 12.30 -16.55 19.67
N GLU A 153 13.41 -17.19 19.30
CA GLU A 153 13.86 -18.40 19.98
C GLU A 153 14.16 -18.11 21.46
N THR A 154 13.69 -18.97 22.34
CA THR A 154 13.95 -18.87 23.78
C THR A 154 15.24 -19.57 24.19
N GLY A 155 15.79 -20.42 23.31
CA GLY A 155 16.90 -21.33 23.60
C GLY A 155 16.48 -22.62 24.30
N GLU A 156 15.20 -22.76 24.68
CA GLU A 156 14.64 -23.98 25.23
C GLU A 156 14.49 -25.05 24.14
N ARG A 157 14.87 -26.28 24.50
CA ARG A 157 14.73 -27.47 23.67
C ARG A 157 13.77 -28.44 24.35
N VAL A 158 12.72 -28.83 23.64
CA VAL A 158 11.74 -29.80 24.11
C VAL A 158 11.94 -31.11 23.35
N ALA A 159 12.07 -32.22 24.07
CA ALA A 159 12.21 -33.53 23.45
C ALA A 159 10.94 -33.92 22.68
N PHE A 160 11.10 -34.62 21.56
CA PHE A 160 9.97 -35.18 20.84
C PHE A 160 9.29 -36.27 21.69
N VAL A 161 7.97 -36.17 21.87
CA VAL A 161 7.20 -36.99 22.84
C VAL A 161 7.20 -38.49 22.49
N TRP A 162 7.35 -38.84 21.21
CA TRP A 162 7.35 -40.22 20.71
C TRP A 162 8.62 -40.54 19.91
N PRO A 163 9.77 -40.78 20.57
CA PRO A 163 11.05 -41.02 19.89
C PRO A 163 11.00 -42.14 18.83
N GLU A 164 10.11 -43.13 19.01
CA GLU A 164 9.88 -44.24 18.09
C GLU A 164 9.26 -43.84 16.74
N MET A 165 8.63 -42.66 16.65
CA MET A 165 8.09 -42.13 15.39
C MET A 165 9.09 -41.28 14.61
N LEU A 166 10.26 -40.98 15.19
CA LEU A 166 11.29 -40.23 14.49
C LEU A 166 12.04 -41.14 13.50
N LEU A 167 12.18 -40.65 12.27
CA LEU A 167 13.01 -41.27 11.23
C LEU A 167 14.47 -40.80 11.30
N VAL A 168 14.76 -39.84 12.18
CA VAL A 168 16.09 -39.23 12.41
C VAL A 168 16.39 -39.23 13.91
N SER A 169 17.62 -39.58 14.28
CA SER A 169 18.06 -39.62 15.68
C SER A 169 18.30 -38.22 16.26
N ASP A 170 18.06 -38.07 17.56
CA ASP A 170 18.46 -36.90 18.36
C ASP A 170 17.86 -35.56 17.89
N LEU A 171 16.54 -35.53 17.73
CA LEU A 171 15.82 -34.36 17.23
C LEU A 171 14.94 -33.73 18.32
N HIS A 172 15.10 -32.41 18.52
CA HIS A 172 14.33 -31.63 19.48
C HIS A 172 13.45 -30.57 18.79
N PHE A 173 12.42 -30.13 19.50
CA PHE A 173 11.72 -28.90 19.20
C PHE A 173 12.47 -27.71 19.79
N LEU A 174 12.67 -26.65 19.00
CA LEU A 174 13.01 -25.33 19.49
C LEU A 174 11.73 -24.61 19.89
N THR A 175 11.73 -24.01 21.08
CA THR A 175 10.65 -23.13 21.53
C THR A 175 10.88 -21.71 20.99
N LEU A 176 9.90 -21.17 20.29
CA LEU A 176 9.88 -19.76 19.89
C LEU A 176 8.69 -19.06 20.53
N LYS A 177 8.90 -17.82 20.97
CA LYS A 177 7.93 -17.04 21.73
C LYS A 177 7.78 -15.63 21.16
N MET A 178 6.56 -15.14 21.13
CA MET A 178 6.20 -13.79 20.72
C MET A 178 5.49 -13.07 21.88
N GLU A 179 5.90 -11.84 22.16
CA GLU A 179 5.24 -10.97 23.13
C GLU A 179 4.10 -10.18 22.47
N LEU A 180 2.93 -10.19 23.10
CA LEU A 180 1.70 -9.55 22.64
C LEU A 180 1.44 -8.29 23.45
N LYS A 181 1.88 -7.13 22.93
CA LYS A 181 1.74 -5.83 23.61
C LYS A 181 0.27 -5.50 23.88
N SER A 182 -0.08 -5.18 25.13
CA SER A 182 -1.44 -4.76 25.51
C SER A 182 -1.81 -3.42 24.91
N VAL A 183 -3.03 -3.30 24.34
CA VAL A 183 -3.63 -1.99 24.01
C VAL A 183 -4.58 -1.63 25.15
N SER A 184 -4.37 -0.49 25.79
CA SER A 184 -5.33 0.10 26.73
C SER A 184 -6.65 0.37 26.01
N ARG A 185 -7.66 -0.48 26.26
CA ARG A 185 -9.01 -0.37 25.68
C ARG A 185 -9.73 0.86 26.22
N ILE A 186 -9.88 1.90 25.40
CA ILE A 186 -11.02 2.83 25.50
C ILE A 186 -12.10 2.29 24.56
N TYR A 187 -13.20 1.80 25.15
CA TYR A 187 -14.37 1.29 24.43
C TYR A 187 -15.21 2.46 23.88
N CYS A 188 -15.58 2.41 22.59
CA CYS A 188 -16.73 3.13 22.05
C CYS A 188 -17.48 2.20 21.09
N PRO A 189 -18.77 1.88 21.32
CA PRO A 189 -19.52 0.98 20.45
C PRO A 189 -20.25 1.79 19.37
N ILE A 190 -19.96 1.52 18.10
CA ILE A 190 -20.88 1.86 17.01
C ILE A 190 -21.15 0.57 16.22
N MET A 191 -22.29 -0.03 16.54
CA MET A 191 -23.00 -0.99 15.70
C MET A 191 -23.55 -0.21 14.49
N ILE A 192 -23.12 -0.56 13.27
CA ILE A 192 -23.85 -0.21 12.05
C ILE A 192 -24.56 -1.47 11.56
N ASP A 193 -25.88 -1.39 11.61
CA ASP A 193 -26.84 -2.36 11.10
C ASP A 193 -26.96 -2.20 9.57
N LEU A 194 -26.42 -3.15 8.82
CA LEU A 194 -26.51 -3.22 7.35
C LEU A 194 -27.69 -4.11 6.94
N GLN A 195 -28.93 -3.67 7.16
CA GLN A 195 -30.12 -4.37 6.65
C GLN A 195 -31.27 -3.48 6.12
N GLN A 196 -31.00 -2.29 5.57
CA GLN A 196 -32.03 -1.57 4.81
C GLN A 196 -31.54 -0.96 3.49
N VAL A 197 -31.33 -1.80 2.47
CA VAL A 197 -31.41 -1.36 1.07
C VAL A 197 -32.78 -1.77 0.53
N SER A 198 -33.75 -0.87 0.69
CA SER A 198 -35.14 -1.09 0.27
C SER A 198 -35.30 -1.07 -1.25
N ARG A 199 -36.37 -1.75 -1.72
CA ARG A 199 -36.86 -2.00 -3.09
C ARG A 199 -36.94 -0.79 -4.06
N LYS A 200 -36.53 0.42 -3.66
CA LYS A 200 -36.63 1.64 -4.47
C LYS A 200 -35.56 1.76 -5.57
N HIS A 201 -34.41 1.08 -5.45
CA HIS A 201 -33.32 1.16 -6.45
C HIS A 201 -33.61 0.38 -7.75
N TRP A 202 -34.38 -0.72 -7.69
CA TRP A 202 -34.74 -1.49 -8.87
C TRP A 202 -35.71 -0.75 -9.80
N LEU A 203 -36.57 0.12 -9.25
CA LEU A 203 -37.46 0.98 -10.03
C LEU A 203 -36.70 2.07 -10.78
N CYS A 204 -35.67 2.66 -10.18
CA CYS A 204 -34.83 3.67 -10.85
C CYS A 204 -34.00 3.06 -11.99
N ILE A 205 -33.45 1.87 -11.78
CA ILE A 205 -32.66 1.16 -12.80
C ILE A 205 -33.55 0.76 -13.98
N ALA A 206 -34.77 0.27 -13.72
CA ALA A 206 -35.73 -0.07 -14.78
C ALA A 206 -36.18 1.16 -15.59
N LEU A 207 -36.38 2.32 -14.94
CA LEU A 207 -36.78 3.56 -15.62
C LEU A 207 -35.67 4.13 -16.52
N VAL A 208 -34.42 4.05 -16.07
CA VAL A 208 -33.25 4.47 -16.86
C VAL A 208 -33.05 3.55 -18.07
N PHE A 209 -33.28 2.24 -17.90
CA PHE A 209 -33.22 1.27 -19.02
C PHE A 209 -34.33 1.51 -20.06
N LEU A 210 -35.55 1.87 -19.63
CA LEU A 210 -36.67 2.17 -20.53
C LEU A 210 -36.48 3.48 -21.31
N LEU A 211 -35.87 4.50 -20.68
CA LEU A 211 -35.52 5.75 -21.35
C LEU A 211 -34.41 5.55 -22.39
N LEU A 212 -33.41 4.73 -22.10
CA LEU A 212 -32.34 4.36 -23.04
C LEU A 212 -32.82 3.49 -24.21
N LEU A 213 -33.89 2.71 -24.03
CA LEU A 213 -34.46 1.90 -25.12
C LEU A 213 -35.31 2.76 -26.09
N SER A 214 -35.90 3.85 -25.60
CA SER A 214 -36.69 4.76 -26.44
C SER A 214 -35.87 5.61 -27.42
N SER A 215 -34.58 5.84 -27.13
CA SER A 215 -33.66 6.55 -28.02
C SER A 215 -33.10 5.69 -29.15
N LEU A 216 -33.31 4.36 -29.12
CA LEU A 216 -32.89 3.41 -30.15
C LEU A 216 -33.95 3.14 -31.23
N LEU A 217 -35.16 3.69 -31.10
CA LEU A 217 -36.28 3.45 -32.03
C LEU A 217 -36.81 4.73 -32.72
N SER A 218 -35.97 5.76 -32.86
CA SER A 218 -36.30 6.89 -33.74
C SER A 218 -35.73 6.66 -35.14
N PRO A 219 -36.55 6.49 -36.19
CA PRO A 219 -36.06 6.38 -37.56
C PRO A 219 -35.47 7.72 -38.01
N TYR A 220 -34.13 7.78 -38.08
CA TYR A 220 -33.40 8.89 -38.64
C TYR A 220 -33.61 8.92 -40.16
N ALA A 221 -34.54 9.75 -40.63
CA ALA A 221 -34.65 10.10 -42.04
C ALA A 221 -33.62 11.19 -42.37
N PRO A 222 -32.74 11.01 -43.38
CA PRO A 222 -31.82 12.07 -43.78
C PRO A 222 -32.57 13.11 -44.61
N SER A 223 -32.64 14.35 -44.14
CA SER A 223 -32.97 15.50 -44.97
C SER A 223 -31.68 16.09 -45.56
N PRO A 224 -31.68 16.47 -46.85
CA PRO A 224 -30.48 17.01 -47.49
C PRO A 224 -30.32 18.51 -47.19
N SER A 225 -29.06 18.89 -46.93
CA SER A 225 -28.44 20.18 -47.25
C SER A 225 -29.25 21.46 -46.98
N LEU A 226 -28.92 22.16 -45.89
CA LEU A 226 -28.96 23.63 -45.83
C LEU A 226 -27.69 24.12 -45.13
N LEU A 227 -26.60 24.14 -45.89
CA LEU A 227 -25.55 25.16 -45.74
C LEU A 227 -26.10 26.42 -46.43
N ASN A 228 -26.03 27.54 -45.70
CA ASN A 228 -26.37 28.91 -46.05
C ASN A 228 -27.66 29.47 -45.44
N ASP A 229 -27.48 30.69 -44.91
CA ASP A 229 -28.47 31.67 -44.46
C ASP A 229 -28.88 31.62 -42.98
N CYS A 230 -27.93 31.92 -42.09
CA CYS A 230 -28.25 32.62 -40.84
C CYS A 230 -28.01 34.14 -41.03
N PRO A 231 -29.03 35.01 -40.83
CA PRO A 231 -28.84 36.45 -40.90
C PRO A 231 -28.01 36.95 -39.69
N PRO A 232 -27.30 38.09 -39.80
CA PRO A 232 -26.52 38.61 -38.69
C PRO A 232 -27.47 39.15 -37.62
N THR A 233 -27.63 38.39 -36.54
CA THR A 233 -28.24 38.92 -35.31
C THR A 233 -27.25 39.87 -34.68
N THR A 234 -27.51 41.18 -34.79
CA THR A 234 -26.81 42.20 -34.02
C THR A 234 -27.19 42.08 -32.55
N THR A 235 -26.54 41.18 -31.83
CA THR A 235 -26.52 41.17 -30.37
C THR A 235 -25.27 41.90 -29.92
N ASN A 236 -25.45 43.03 -29.22
CA ASN A 236 -24.41 43.72 -28.46
C ASN A 236 -24.01 42.88 -27.22
N GLU A 237 -23.58 41.63 -27.44
CA GLU A 237 -22.82 40.91 -26.43
C GLU A 237 -21.34 41.28 -26.61
N PRO A 238 -20.59 41.54 -25.53
CA PRO A 238 -19.14 41.74 -25.64
C PRO A 238 -18.57 40.52 -26.38
N PRO A 239 -17.67 40.70 -27.36
CA PRO A 239 -17.15 39.58 -28.13
C PRO A 239 -16.59 38.56 -27.15
N THR A 240 -17.14 37.34 -27.15
CA THR A 240 -16.55 36.23 -26.43
C THR A 240 -15.13 36.11 -26.94
N THR A 241 -14.17 36.50 -26.09
CA THR A 241 -12.75 36.41 -26.39
C THR A 241 -12.40 34.93 -26.40
N HIS A 242 -12.54 34.30 -27.55
CA HIS A 242 -12.07 32.95 -27.77
C HIS A 242 -10.53 32.97 -27.70
N VAL A 243 -9.98 32.34 -26.66
CA VAL A 243 -8.52 32.18 -26.51
C VAL A 243 -8.15 30.82 -27.09
N PHE A 244 -7.50 30.81 -28.25
CA PHE A 244 -6.85 29.62 -28.80
C PHE A 244 -5.45 29.49 -28.20
N LYS A 245 -5.16 28.37 -27.55
CA LYS A 245 -3.83 28.04 -27.01
C LYS A 245 -3.24 26.86 -27.75
N ASN A 246 -2.12 27.06 -28.42
CA ASN A 246 -1.37 25.97 -29.05
C ASN A 246 -0.53 25.23 -28.00
N MET A 247 -1.02 24.10 -27.51
CA MET A 247 -0.31 23.31 -26.49
C MET A 247 0.93 22.59 -27.04
N ASN A 248 1.12 22.50 -28.36
CA ASN A 248 2.32 21.88 -28.94
C ASN A 248 3.58 22.74 -28.75
N GLU A 249 3.41 24.05 -28.56
CA GLU A 249 4.51 24.98 -28.28
C GLU A 249 4.96 24.95 -26.81
N LEU A 250 4.15 24.35 -25.94
CA LEU A 250 4.43 24.19 -24.52
C LEU A 250 5.22 22.89 -24.28
N SER A 251 6.49 22.91 -24.66
CA SER A 251 7.42 21.81 -24.40
C SER A 251 8.31 22.14 -23.20
N ALA A 252 8.46 21.18 -22.30
CA ALA A 252 9.47 21.22 -21.25
C ALA A 252 10.86 21.33 -21.90
N THR A 253 11.56 22.42 -21.60
CA THR A 253 12.87 22.71 -22.18
C THR A 253 13.98 22.05 -21.37
N ASN A 254 15.07 21.72 -22.04
CA ASN A 254 16.29 21.29 -21.35
C ASN A 254 16.95 22.48 -20.63
N ALA A 255 17.93 22.19 -19.78
CA ALA A 255 18.62 23.11 -18.87
C ALA A 255 19.29 24.37 -19.48
N SER A 256 19.20 24.60 -20.79
CA SER A 256 19.92 25.71 -21.43
C SER A 256 19.37 27.10 -21.10
N GLU A 257 18.08 27.24 -20.77
CA GLU A 257 17.46 28.55 -20.49
C GLU A 257 16.86 28.70 -19.08
N PHE A 258 16.57 27.59 -18.37
CA PHE A 258 15.93 27.56 -17.03
C PHE A 258 14.80 28.58 -16.85
N ASN A 259 13.89 28.61 -17.82
CA ASN A 259 12.87 29.65 -17.94
C ASN A 259 11.44 29.09 -17.91
N ASP A 260 11.30 27.79 -17.69
CA ASP A 260 10.03 27.08 -17.64
C ASP A 260 9.23 27.44 -16.39
N ARG A 261 7.89 27.39 -16.49
CA ARG A 261 7.00 27.50 -15.34
C ARG A 261 6.87 26.15 -14.65
N ILE A 262 7.05 26.13 -13.34
CA ILE A 262 6.99 24.92 -12.54
C ILE A 262 5.86 25.04 -11.52
N LEU A 263 4.98 24.04 -11.50
CA LEU A 263 4.01 23.86 -10.44
C LEU A 263 4.61 22.97 -9.34
N ILE A 264 4.76 23.49 -8.14
CA ILE A 264 5.16 22.75 -6.95
C ILE A 264 3.89 22.29 -6.23
N THR A 265 3.73 21.00 -6.00
CA THR A 265 2.56 20.43 -5.29
C THR A 265 2.98 19.79 -3.98
N VAL A 266 2.37 20.22 -2.88
CA VAL A 266 2.68 19.76 -1.52
C VAL A 266 1.40 19.32 -0.82
N LEU A 267 1.39 18.07 -0.32
CA LEU A 267 0.32 17.60 0.57
C LEU A 267 0.70 17.92 2.02
N VAL A 268 -0.26 18.43 2.78
CA VAL A 268 -0.07 18.86 4.17
C VAL A 268 -1.17 18.25 5.03
N ARG A 269 -0.80 17.63 6.15
CA ARG A 269 -1.75 17.31 7.23
C ARG A 269 -1.83 18.44 8.23
N THR A 270 -2.92 18.51 8.98
CA THR A 270 -3.14 19.53 10.00
C THR A 270 -2.04 19.52 11.05
N SER A 271 -1.50 18.34 11.38
CA SER A 271 -0.34 18.20 12.29
C SER A 271 0.96 18.79 11.74
N GLN A 272 1.09 18.95 10.42
CA GLN A 272 2.30 19.39 9.73
C GLN A 272 2.25 20.86 9.29
N ILE A 273 1.19 21.60 9.66
CA ILE A 273 1.04 23.03 9.30
C ILE A 273 2.25 23.86 9.77
N ASN A 274 2.85 23.48 10.90
CA ASN A 274 3.99 24.21 11.48
C ASN A 274 5.31 24.01 10.71
N GLU A 275 5.39 23.02 9.83
CA GLU A 275 6.58 22.73 9.01
C GLU A 275 6.60 23.56 7.71
N VAL A 276 5.45 24.14 7.33
CA VAL A 276 5.28 24.88 6.07
C VAL A 276 6.21 26.11 5.95
N PRO A 277 6.47 26.91 7.01
CA PRO A 277 7.42 28.01 6.92
C PRO A 277 8.85 27.56 6.61
N GLU A 278 9.29 26.43 7.16
CA GLU A 278 10.61 25.86 6.91
C GLU A 278 10.73 25.40 5.46
N LEU A 279 9.71 24.70 4.94
CA LEU A 279 9.64 24.34 3.53
C LEU A 279 9.68 25.58 2.61
N LEU A 280 8.91 26.62 2.92
CA LEU A 280 8.90 27.85 2.12
C LEU A 280 10.26 28.57 2.15
N SER A 281 10.98 28.50 3.27
CA SER A 281 12.36 29.00 3.39
C SER A 281 13.32 28.20 2.50
N LEU A 282 13.23 26.86 2.52
CA LEU A 282 14.00 25.99 1.63
C LEU A 282 13.73 26.32 0.15
N LEU A 283 12.45 26.42 -0.23
CA LEU A 283 12.06 26.81 -1.60
C LEU A 283 12.52 28.23 -1.96
N GLY A 284 12.52 29.16 -1.00
CA GLY A 284 13.01 30.53 -1.18
C GLY A 284 14.53 30.64 -1.36
N SER A 285 15.28 29.60 -1.00
CA SER A 285 16.73 29.49 -1.18
C SER A 285 17.14 28.91 -2.54
N LEU A 286 16.17 28.44 -3.34
CA LEU A 286 16.43 27.87 -4.65
C LEU A 286 17.03 28.92 -5.59
N SER A 287 18.00 28.50 -6.38
CA SER A 287 18.61 29.28 -7.45
C SER A 287 17.70 29.41 -8.68
N TYR A 288 16.68 28.56 -8.80
CA TYR A 288 15.68 28.68 -9.86
C TYR A 288 14.85 29.96 -9.66
N PRO A 289 14.50 30.71 -10.72
CA PRO A 289 13.81 31.99 -10.53
C PRO A 289 12.45 31.83 -9.82
N LEU A 290 12.31 32.40 -8.62
CA LEU A 290 11.09 32.21 -7.79
C LEU A 290 9.81 32.68 -8.49
N HIS A 291 9.89 33.75 -9.29
CA HIS A 291 8.78 34.23 -10.12
C HIS A 291 8.38 33.28 -11.25
N ARG A 292 9.05 32.14 -11.43
CA ARG A 292 8.67 31.04 -12.33
C ARG A 292 8.03 29.86 -11.60
N LEU A 293 7.96 29.90 -10.27
CA LEU A 293 7.41 28.84 -9.43
C LEU A 293 6.01 29.20 -8.95
N ASP A 294 5.05 28.30 -9.17
CA ASP A 294 3.72 28.31 -8.56
C ASP A 294 3.69 27.24 -7.48
N VAL A 295 3.31 27.59 -6.25
CA VAL A 295 3.23 26.64 -5.12
C VAL A 295 1.77 26.35 -4.80
N ALA A 296 1.41 25.07 -4.76
CA ALA A 296 0.07 24.62 -4.45
C ALA A 296 0.09 23.65 -3.26
N PHE A 297 -0.67 23.99 -2.23
CA PHE A 297 -0.85 23.17 -1.04
C PHE A 297 -2.23 22.53 -1.01
N LEU A 298 -2.31 21.29 -0.51
CA LEU A 298 -3.57 20.67 -0.12
C LEU A 298 -3.52 20.24 1.34
N LEU A 299 -4.38 20.85 2.16
CA LEU A 299 -4.64 20.39 3.52
C LEU A 299 -5.60 19.20 3.48
N THR A 300 -5.08 18.00 3.73
CA THR A 300 -5.73 16.71 3.41
C THR A 300 -6.73 16.21 4.44
N ASP A 301 -6.70 16.75 5.66
CA ASP A 301 -7.54 16.42 6.82
C ASP A 301 -8.18 17.69 7.39
N ALA A 302 -8.49 18.63 6.49
CA ALA A 302 -8.89 19.97 6.85
C ALA A 302 -10.17 20.00 7.70
N THR A 303 -10.07 20.67 8.85
CA THR A 303 -11.17 20.98 9.77
C THR A 303 -11.50 22.48 9.74
N THR A 304 -12.68 22.87 10.21
CA THR A 304 -13.09 24.28 10.31
C THR A 304 -12.10 25.15 11.11
N GLY A 305 -11.43 24.57 12.13
CA GLY A 305 -10.42 25.27 12.91
C GLY A 305 -9.03 25.36 12.25
N SER A 306 -8.72 24.46 11.33
CA SER A 306 -7.40 24.41 10.68
C SER A 306 -7.22 25.43 9.54
N HIS A 307 -8.30 25.81 8.84
CA HIS A 307 -8.21 26.74 7.71
C HIS A 307 -7.64 28.11 8.10
N PRO A 308 -8.13 28.81 9.15
CA PRO A 308 -7.61 30.13 9.48
C PRO A 308 -6.15 30.08 9.93
N VAL A 309 -5.74 29.00 10.60
CA VAL A 309 -4.34 28.79 11.02
C VAL A 309 -3.45 28.63 9.79
N PHE A 310 -3.87 27.84 8.82
CA PHE A 310 -3.10 27.62 7.59
C PHE A 310 -3.02 28.89 6.73
N GLU A 311 -4.14 29.60 6.55
CA GLU A 311 -4.17 30.89 5.85
C GLU A 311 -3.26 31.92 6.53
N HIS A 312 -3.32 32.01 7.86
CA HIS A 312 -2.44 32.89 8.64
C HIS A 312 -0.97 32.51 8.47
N MET A 313 -0.64 31.21 8.47
CA MET A 313 0.73 30.74 8.25
C MET A 313 1.25 31.18 6.87
N LEU A 314 0.43 31.06 5.83
CA LEU A 314 0.80 31.46 4.47
C LEU A 314 0.93 32.99 4.35
N SER A 315 0.07 33.78 5.00
CA SER A 315 0.11 35.24 4.91
C SER A 315 1.38 35.85 5.53
N HIS A 316 2.01 35.16 6.47
CA HIS A 316 3.24 35.60 7.13
C HIS A 316 4.51 35.22 6.35
N ASN A 317 4.39 34.35 5.34
CA ASN A 317 5.51 33.90 4.51
C ASN A 317 5.53 34.68 3.19
N GLN A 318 6.21 35.82 3.18
CA GLN A 318 6.30 36.75 2.03
C GLN A 318 7.40 36.37 1.03
N HIS A 319 7.46 35.10 0.61
CA HIS A 319 8.38 34.71 -0.46
C HIS A 319 7.84 35.13 -1.84
N SER A 320 8.71 35.64 -2.72
CA SER A 320 8.35 36.16 -4.04
C SER A 320 8.15 35.06 -5.10
N PHE A 321 7.36 34.04 -4.79
CA PHE A 321 6.88 33.08 -5.78
C PHE A 321 5.91 33.75 -6.76
N ASN A 322 5.66 33.14 -7.92
CA ASN A 322 4.66 33.67 -8.86
C ASN A 322 3.23 33.62 -8.29
N SER A 323 2.87 32.50 -7.68
CA SER A 323 1.65 32.37 -6.91
C SER A 323 1.78 31.29 -5.84
N ILE A 324 1.05 31.46 -4.74
CA ILE A 324 0.82 30.43 -3.75
C ILE A 324 -0.69 30.23 -3.66
N VAL A 325 -1.13 28.98 -3.77
CA VAL A 325 -2.53 28.59 -3.58
C VAL A 325 -2.63 27.48 -2.57
N ALA A 326 -3.68 27.52 -1.75
CA ALA A 326 -3.98 26.52 -0.75
C ALA A 326 -5.41 26.02 -0.93
N TYR A 327 -5.59 24.71 -0.88
CA TYR A 327 -6.88 24.05 -0.90
C TYR A 327 -7.09 23.32 0.43
N GLY A 328 -8.28 23.44 1.02
CA GLY A 328 -8.71 22.63 2.15
C GLY A 328 -9.70 21.57 1.70
N LYS A 329 -9.36 20.29 1.84
CA LYS A 329 -10.30 19.21 1.55
C LYS A 329 -9.96 17.97 2.37
N SER A 330 -10.89 17.56 3.22
CA SER A 330 -10.77 16.32 3.97
C SER A 330 -10.93 15.12 3.01
N MET A 331 -9.80 14.47 2.71
CA MET A 331 -9.68 13.32 1.81
C MET A 331 -9.04 12.11 2.51
N ILE A 332 -8.36 12.34 3.64
CA ILE A 332 -7.80 11.30 4.50
C ILE A 332 -8.71 11.23 5.73
N THR A 333 -9.58 10.22 5.79
CA THR A 333 -10.50 10.00 6.92
C THR A 333 -10.38 8.56 7.43
N ASP A 334 -10.73 8.36 8.70
CA ASP A 334 -11.13 7.07 9.28
C ASP A 334 -10.05 5.97 9.39
N LEU A 335 -8.78 6.33 9.60
CA LEU A 335 -7.72 5.39 9.96
C LEU A 335 -7.16 5.72 11.35
N PRO A 336 -7.08 4.76 12.29
CA PRO A 336 -6.36 4.97 13.55
C PRO A 336 -4.91 5.32 13.21
N LEU A 337 -4.50 6.56 13.48
CA LEU A 337 -3.18 7.09 13.10
C LEU A 337 -2.04 6.19 13.58
N GLU A 338 -2.18 5.61 14.78
CA GLU A 338 -1.24 4.66 15.39
C GLU A 338 -1.02 3.38 14.56
N LYS A 339 -1.95 3.03 13.66
CA LYS A 339 -1.88 1.86 12.79
C LYS A 339 -1.71 2.24 11.32
N ALA A 340 -1.61 3.51 10.98
CA ALA A 340 -1.47 3.96 9.60
C ALA A 340 -0.23 3.33 8.92
N HIS A 341 0.84 3.09 9.68
CA HIS A 341 2.06 2.44 9.22
C HIS A 341 1.99 0.90 9.17
N ALA A 342 0.91 0.27 9.62
CA ALA A 342 0.75 -1.17 9.55
C ALA A 342 0.61 -1.62 8.09
N PHE A 343 1.40 -2.63 7.69
CA PHE A 343 1.43 -3.17 6.33
C PHE A 343 0.03 -3.40 5.73
N ASP A 344 -0.91 -3.97 6.51
CA ASP A 344 -2.26 -4.29 6.04
C ASP A 344 -3.13 -3.05 5.72
N LEU A 345 -2.82 -1.87 6.27
CA LEU A 345 -3.59 -0.64 6.07
C LEU A 345 -2.94 0.33 5.08
N GLN A 346 -1.68 0.10 4.74
CA GLN A 346 -0.92 0.95 3.81
C GLN A 346 -1.54 1.08 2.41
N PRO A 347 -2.13 0.02 1.80
CA PRO A 347 -2.79 0.18 0.51
C PRO A 347 -3.96 1.17 0.56
N LEU A 348 -4.74 1.15 1.65
CA LEU A 348 -5.85 2.08 1.84
C LEU A 348 -5.35 3.51 2.02
N MET A 349 -4.30 3.70 2.82
CA MET A 349 -3.70 5.02 3.04
C MET A 349 -3.14 5.61 1.74
N ARG A 350 -2.38 4.81 0.97
CA ARG A 350 -1.85 5.21 -0.34
C ARG A 350 -2.96 5.49 -1.36
N ALA A 351 -4.08 4.78 -1.32
CA ALA A 351 -5.23 5.10 -2.15
C ALA A 351 -5.82 6.49 -1.83
N GLN A 352 -5.91 6.87 -0.55
CA GLN A 352 -6.38 8.20 -0.14
C GLN A 352 -5.39 9.29 -0.55
N LEU A 353 -4.08 9.06 -0.36
CA LEU A 353 -3.02 9.97 -0.80
C LEU A 353 -3.03 10.16 -2.31
N ALA A 354 -3.15 9.09 -3.10
CA ALA A 354 -3.28 9.16 -4.55
C ALA A 354 -4.44 10.05 -5.00
N ARG A 355 -5.62 9.92 -4.36
CA ARG A 355 -6.77 10.80 -4.63
C ARG A 355 -6.46 12.27 -4.31
N ALA A 356 -5.77 12.51 -3.19
CA ALA A 356 -5.35 13.85 -2.78
C ALA A 356 -4.35 14.47 -3.77
N ARG A 357 -3.33 13.70 -4.20
CA ARG A 357 -2.33 14.14 -5.20
C ARG A 357 -2.99 14.47 -6.53
N ASN A 358 -3.89 13.61 -7.01
CA ASN A 358 -4.67 13.87 -8.22
C ASN A 358 -5.53 15.12 -8.09
N PHE A 359 -6.21 15.30 -6.95
CA PHE A 359 -7.04 16.48 -6.71
C PHE A 359 -6.21 17.77 -6.74
N LEU A 360 -5.10 17.82 -5.99
CA LEU A 360 -4.22 18.98 -5.94
C LEU A 360 -3.64 19.31 -7.32
N THR A 361 -3.04 18.31 -7.96
CA THR A 361 -2.41 18.46 -9.29
C THR A 361 -3.43 18.97 -10.30
N ARG A 362 -4.61 18.35 -10.39
CA ARG A 362 -5.66 18.74 -11.34
C ARG A 362 -6.22 20.13 -11.07
N SER A 363 -6.32 20.52 -9.80
CA SER A 363 -6.91 21.81 -9.42
C SER A 363 -5.95 22.98 -9.64
N ALA A 364 -4.64 22.75 -9.50
CA ALA A 364 -3.61 23.79 -9.61
C ALA A 364 -2.93 23.87 -10.98
N LEU A 365 -2.98 22.80 -11.80
CA LEU A 365 -2.32 22.76 -13.11
C LEU A 365 -2.95 23.75 -14.11
N LYS A 366 -2.14 24.70 -14.55
CA LYS A 366 -2.48 25.70 -15.58
C LYS A 366 -1.90 25.29 -16.93
N ASP A 367 -2.35 25.95 -17.98
CA ASP A 367 -1.82 25.74 -19.34
C ASP A 367 -0.43 26.34 -19.57
N GLU A 368 0.09 27.15 -18.65
CA GLU A 368 1.44 27.69 -18.73
C GLU A 368 2.50 26.79 -18.09
N HIS A 369 2.14 25.76 -17.31
CA HIS A 369 3.12 24.92 -16.60
C HIS A 369 3.81 23.92 -17.53
N GLN A 370 5.14 23.89 -17.56
CA GLN A 370 5.90 22.86 -18.28
C GLN A 370 6.28 21.69 -17.37
N TRP A 371 6.47 21.94 -16.09
CA TRP A 371 6.90 20.94 -15.11
C TRP A 371 6.02 20.91 -13.87
N ILE A 372 5.98 19.75 -13.23
CA ILE A 372 5.37 19.54 -11.93
C ILE A 372 6.43 18.96 -10.99
N LEU A 373 6.69 19.66 -9.90
CA LEU A 373 7.54 19.23 -8.80
C LEU A 373 6.64 18.80 -7.64
N ALA A 374 6.53 17.51 -7.37
CA ALA A 374 5.82 17.00 -6.20
C ALA A 374 6.81 16.69 -5.09
N MET A 375 6.50 17.13 -3.86
CA MET A 375 7.39 16.93 -2.71
C MET A 375 6.61 16.80 -1.41
N ASP A 376 7.25 16.18 -0.42
CA ASP A 376 6.75 16.13 0.95
C ASP A 376 7.02 17.45 1.69
N VAL A 377 6.22 17.72 2.72
CA VAL A 377 6.34 18.94 3.53
C VAL A 377 7.53 18.88 4.50
N SER A 378 7.90 17.67 4.94
CA SER A 378 8.85 17.41 6.02
C SER A 378 10.30 17.22 5.51
N LEU A 379 10.86 18.26 4.88
CA LEU A 379 12.24 18.23 4.36
C LEU A 379 13.20 19.04 5.24
N ASP A 380 14.37 18.48 5.52
CA ASP A 380 15.46 19.11 6.28
C ASP A 380 16.42 19.87 5.35
N HIS A 381 16.71 19.29 4.18
CA HIS A 381 17.65 19.88 3.23
C HIS A 381 17.32 19.54 1.78
N ILE A 382 17.37 20.56 0.92
CA ILE A 382 17.37 20.43 -0.53
C ILE A 382 18.55 21.22 -1.12
N PRO A 383 19.28 20.70 -2.12
CA PRO A 383 20.30 21.47 -2.82
C PRO A 383 19.68 22.71 -3.48
N HIS A 384 20.35 23.87 -3.38
CA HIS A 384 19.82 25.13 -3.93
C HIS A 384 19.59 25.10 -5.46
N ASP A 385 20.28 24.22 -6.19
CA ASP A 385 20.23 24.05 -7.63
C ASP A 385 19.54 22.72 -8.04
N ILE A 386 18.79 22.11 -7.11
CA ILE A 386 18.13 20.81 -7.31
C ILE A 386 17.24 20.77 -8.57
N ILE A 387 16.48 21.83 -8.85
CA ILE A 387 15.61 21.90 -10.03
C ILE A 387 16.46 21.84 -11.31
N GLN A 388 17.56 22.60 -11.35
CA GLN A 388 18.48 22.64 -12.48
C GLN A 388 19.17 21.30 -12.68
N GLN A 389 19.63 20.66 -11.59
CA GLN A 389 20.25 19.33 -11.65
C GLN A 389 19.28 18.31 -12.26
N LEU A 390 18.01 18.30 -11.83
CA LEU A 390 16.99 17.38 -12.33
C LEU A 390 16.60 17.68 -13.80
N MET A 391 16.43 18.95 -14.18
CA MET A 391 16.09 19.34 -15.56
C MET A 391 17.23 19.08 -16.55
N THR A 392 18.49 19.15 -16.11
CA THR A 392 19.67 18.95 -16.99
C THR A 392 19.75 17.55 -17.57
N VAL A 393 19.20 16.56 -16.86
CA VAL A 393 19.21 15.15 -17.28
C VAL A 393 18.26 14.86 -18.45
N ASP A 394 17.33 15.78 -18.72
CA ASP A 394 16.38 15.80 -19.85
C ASP A 394 15.63 14.47 -20.02
N VAL A 395 14.81 14.15 -19.01
CA VAL A 395 13.95 12.97 -18.97
C VAL A 395 12.53 13.36 -18.56
N ASP A 396 11.57 12.45 -18.73
CA ASP A 396 10.16 12.76 -18.52
C ASP A 396 9.78 12.79 -17.03
N VAL A 397 10.27 11.84 -16.25
CA VAL A 397 10.14 11.78 -14.79
C VAL A 397 11.50 11.51 -14.17
N VAL A 398 11.86 12.28 -13.15
CA VAL A 398 13.13 12.16 -12.43
C VAL A 398 12.96 12.39 -10.94
N VAL A 399 13.64 11.58 -10.13
CA VAL A 399 13.69 11.70 -8.67
C VAL A 399 15.15 11.80 -8.18
N PRO A 400 15.45 12.65 -7.18
CA PRO A 400 16.69 12.55 -6.42
C PRO A 400 16.64 11.38 -5.43
N ASN A 401 17.77 11.07 -4.81
CA ASN A 401 17.84 10.10 -3.72
C ASN A 401 17.45 10.78 -2.39
N CYS A 402 16.34 10.33 -1.80
CA CYS A 402 15.84 10.90 -0.55
C CYS A 402 16.32 10.08 0.66
N MET A 403 17.08 10.75 1.51
CA MET A 403 17.80 10.19 2.65
C MET A 403 17.34 10.84 3.95
N VAL A 404 17.73 10.29 5.09
CA VAL A 404 17.50 10.90 6.41
C VAL A 404 18.82 10.99 7.17
N LYS A 405 19.05 12.12 7.82
CA LYS A 405 20.19 12.32 8.72
C LYS A 405 19.75 12.04 10.15
N ARG A 406 20.39 11.07 10.79
CA ARG A 406 20.11 10.69 12.18
C ARG A 406 20.89 11.56 13.16
N ASP A 407 20.49 11.51 14.44
CA ASP A 407 21.16 12.22 15.54
C ASP A 407 22.64 11.83 15.71
N ASP A 408 23.02 10.61 15.30
CA ASP A 408 24.41 10.14 15.30
C ASP A 408 25.25 10.70 14.13
N GLY A 409 24.66 11.58 13.32
CA GLY A 409 25.27 12.22 12.16
C GLY A 409 25.32 11.33 10.92
N LYS A 410 24.85 10.08 10.97
CA LYS A 410 24.86 9.17 9.82
C LYS A 410 23.67 9.41 8.91
N ILE A 411 23.88 9.16 7.62
CA ILE A 411 22.87 9.27 6.57
C ILE A 411 22.35 7.86 6.26
N TRP A 412 21.03 7.69 6.31
CA TRP A 412 20.33 6.43 6.06
C TRP A 412 19.35 6.61 4.90
N GLY A 413 19.04 5.52 4.21
CA GLY A 413 17.99 5.51 3.17
C GLY A 413 16.62 5.80 3.78
N PHE A 414 15.93 6.81 3.25
CA PHE A 414 14.58 7.17 3.69
C PHE A 414 13.53 6.63 2.71
N ASP A 415 13.55 7.12 1.46
CA ASP A 415 12.51 6.78 0.48
C ASP A 415 12.85 5.49 -0.29
N LYS A 416 12.37 4.37 0.25
CA LYS A 416 12.53 3.04 -0.34
C LYS A 416 11.59 2.78 -1.53
N SER A 417 10.69 3.69 -1.87
CA SER A 417 9.74 3.51 -2.98
C SER A 417 10.33 3.88 -4.34
N ASN A 418 11.60 4.31 -4.38
CA ASN A 418 12.37 4.52 -5.60
C ASN A 418 13.16 3.24 -5.93
N TRP A 419 12.78 2.51 -6.97
CA TRP A 419 13.36 1.19 -7.24
C TRP A 419 13.33 0.76 -8.71
N GLN A 420 14.20 -0.20 -9.03
CA GLN A 420 14.20 -0.97 -10.27
C GLN A 420 13.71 -2.39 -10.00
N ASP A 421 12.91 -2.93 -10.91
CA ASP A 421 12.63 -4.36 -10.92
C ASP A 421 13.90 -5.15 -11.26
N THR A 422 13.95 -6.37 -10.74
CA THR A 422 14.99 -7.37 -11.01
C THR A 422 14.33 -8.62 -11.59
N GLU A 423 15.12 -9.51 -12.19
CA GLU A 423 14.58 -10.79 -12.67
C GLU A 423 13.84 -11.55 -11.55
N LEU A 424 14.36 -11.47 -10.31
CA LEU A 424 13.73 -12.10 -9.16
C LEU A 424 12.44 -11.39 -8.73
N SER A 425 12.39 -10.04 -8.74
CA SER A 425 11.15 -9.33 -8.40
C SER A 425 10.03 -9.66 -9.38
N LEU A 426 10.34 -9.74 -10.68
CA LEU A 426 9.38 -10.10 -11.72
C LEU A 426 8.80 -11.51 -11.52
N THR A 427 9.62 -12.50 -11.12
CA THR A 427 9.09 -13.84 -10.83
C THR A 427 8.11 -13.88 -9.65
N ILE A 428 8.24 -12.95 -8.70
CA ILE A 428 7.31 -12.80 -7.58
C ILE A 428 6.02 -12.12 -8.03
N THR A 429 6.12 -11.21 -8.99
CA THR A 429 4.98 -10.46 -9.56
C THR A 429 4.22 -11.24 -10.64
N ASP A 430 4.72 -12.38 -11.13
CA ASP A 430 4.08 -13.20 -12.17
C ASP A 430 2.92 -14.11 -11.68
N ASN A 431 2.74 -14.29 -10.37
CA ASN A 431 1.62 -15.09 -9.81
C ASN A 431 0.88 -14.52 -8.56
N PRO A 432 0.62 -13.20 -8.45
CA PRO A 432 -0.25 -12.63 -7.42
C PRO A 432 -1.73 -12.64 -7.82
N GLN A 433 -2.62 -12.49 -6.83
CA GLN A 433 -4.02 -12.13 -7.08
C GLN A 433 -4.07 -10.74 -7.75
N GLU A 434 -5.03 -10.50 -8.65
CA GLU A 434 -5.15 -9.25 -9.44
C GLU A 434 -5.08 -7.97 -8.58
N ASP A 435 -5.61 -8.01 -7.35
CA ASP A 435 -5.70 -6.84 -6.45
C ASP A 435 -4.57 -6.73 -5.42
N TYR A 436 -3.56 -7.61 -5.47
CA TYR A 436 -2.46 -7.54 -4.52
C TYR A 436 -1.54 -6.35 -4.82
N ILE A 437 -1.09 -5.64 -3.78
CA ILE A 437 -0.20 -4.48 -3.90
C ILE A 437 1.14 -4.80 -3.22
N PHE A 438 2.24 -4.65 -3.97
CA PHE A 438 3.59 -4.73 -3.42
C PHE A 438 3.98 -3.39 -2.80
N MET A 439 4.67 -3.42 -1.66
CA MET A 439 5.13 -2.20 -0.98
C MET A 439 6.54 -2.42 -0.44
N GLU A 440 7.43 -1.49 -0.77
CA GLU A 440 8.80 -1.51 -0.28
C GLU A 440 8.91 -1.05 1.17
N GLY A 441 9.97 -1.49 1.84
CA GLY A 441 10.31 -1.04 3.20
C GLY A 441 9.65 -1.82 4.34
N TYR A 442 8.82 -2.80 4.02
CA TYR A 442 8.17 -3.69 4.98
C TYR A 442 8.89 -5.03 5.07
N TRP A 443 9.23 -5.47 6.29
CA TRP A 443 9.94 -6.74 6.48
C TRP A 443 9.06 -7.95 6.12
N GLU A 444 7.74 -7.76 6.15
CA GLU A 444 6.70 -8.72 5.78
C GLU A 444 6.84 -9.19 4.32
N MET A 445 7.52 -8.42 3.46
CA MET A 445 7.65 -8.66 2.04
C MET A 445 9.07 -8.38 1.54
N GLN A 446 9.75 -9.41 1.04
CA GLN A 446 10.99 -9.23 0.28
C GLN A 446 10.64 -9.19 -1.20
N THR A 447 10.73 -8.02 -1.80
CA THR A 447 10.44 -7.79 -3.22
C THR A 447 11.66 -8.06 -4.11
N HIS A 448 12.86 -8.10 -3.53
CA HIS A 448 14.14 -8.24 -4.25
C HIS A 448 14.37 -7.16 -5.32
N ARG A 449 13.70 -6.02 -5.18
CA ARG A 449 13.93 -4.86 -6.03
C ARG A 449 15.22 -4.15 -5.65
N ARG A 450 15.81 -3.47 -6.63
CA ARG A 450 17.01 -2.68 -6.41
C ARG A 450 16.60 -1.27 -6.05
N LEU A 451 16.81 -0.86 -4.80
CA LEU A 451 16.37 0.43 -4.28
C LEU A 451 17.39 1.53 -4.62
N LEU A 452 16.91 2.73 -4.97
CA LEU A 452 17.76 3.90 -5.24
C LEU A 452 18.60 4.29 -4.03
N VAL A 453 18.04 4.15 -2.82
CA VAL A 453 18.72 4.45 -1.54
C VAL A 453 19.95 3.56 -1.28
N ASP A 454 20.02 2.38 -1.90
CA ASP A 454 21.14 1.45 -1.78
C ASP A 454 22.16 1.61 -2.92
N MET A 455 21.90 2.50 -3.88
CA MET A 455 22.81 2.73 -5.00
C MET A 455 23.97 3.66 -4.61
N PRO A 456 25.17 3.47 -5.19
CA PRO A 456 26.33 4.32 -4.92
C PRO A 456 26.03 5.79 -5.21
N THR A 457 26.24 6.65 -4.21
CA THR A 457 25.99 8.09 -4.27
C THR A 457 27.24 8.89 -4.66
N ASP A 458 28.41 8.27 -4.59
CA ASP A 458 29.75 8.80 -4.89
C ASP A 458 30.11 8.73 -6.39
N ALA A 459 29.23 8.17 -7.21
CA ALA A 459 29.35 8.13 -8.66
C ALA A 459 29.13 9.52 -9.31
N ASP A 460 29.08 9.55 -10.65
CA ASP A 460 28.71 10.74 -11.42
C ASP A 460 27.36 11.31 -10.92
N PRO A 461 27.30 12.58 -10.45
CA PRO A 461 26.07 13.20 -9.97
C PRO A 461 24.94 13.25 -11.01
N GLN A 462 25.27 13.18 -12.31
CA GLN A 462 24.31 13.12 -13.39
C GLN A 462 24.01 11.69 -13.89
N ALA A 463 24.53 10.67 -13.21
CA ALA A 463 24.21 9.29 -13.53
C ALA A 463 22.71 9.04 -13.34
N LYS A 464 21.97 8.96 -14.46
CA LYS A 464 20.56 8.57 -14.44
C LYS A 464 20.42 7.06 -14.48
N ILE A 465 19.65 6.54 -13.55
CA ILE A 465 19.31 5.12 -13.47
C ILE A 465 17.82 4.99 -13.83
N PRO A 466 17.43 4.15 -14.81
CA PRO A 466 16.01 3.95 -15.11
C PRO A 466 15.32 3.35 -13.90
N LEU A 467 14.10 3.76 -13.57
CA LEU A 467 13.34 3.20 -12.45
C LEU A 467 12.04 2.55 -12.95
N ASP A 468 11.45 1.74 -12.09
CA ASP A 468 10.16 1.07 -12.27
C ASP A 468 9.12 1.55 -11.24
N GLY A 469 9.58 2.02 -10.08
CA GLY A 469 8.75 2.70 -9.08
C GLY A 469 9.44 3.96 -8.55
N ILE A 470 8.63 4.94 -8.16
CA ILE A 470 9.09 6.17 -7.50
C ILE A 470 8.28 6.42 -6.23
N GLY A 471 8.92 7.06 -5.25
CA GLY A 471 8.29 7.53 -4.03
C GLY A 471 7.76 8.96 -4.12
N SER A 472 7.28 9.45 -2.98
CA SER A 472 6.64 10.75 -2.87
C SER A 472 7.50 11.85 -2.27
N CYS A 473 8.70 11.52 -1.76
CA CYS A 473 9.53 12.49 -1.04
C CYS A 473 9.86 13.70 -1.92
N PHE A 474 10.30 13.46 -3.16
CA PHE A 474 10.65 14.50 -4.11
C PHE A 474 10.64 13.94 -5.53
N SER A 475 9.88 14.53 -6.45
CA SER A 475 9.81 14.08 -7.85
C SER A 475 9.52 15.23 -8.81
N LEU A 476 10.28 15.28 -9.91
CA LEU A 476 10.07 16.24 -10.99
C LEU A 476 9.55 15.49 -12.23
N SER A 477 8.46 15.96 -12.80
CA SER A 477 7.84 15.35 -13.98
C SER A 477 7.39 16.40 -14.99
N LYS A 478 7.46 16.09 -16.28
CA LYS A 478 6.88 16.94 -17.32
C LYS A 478 5.38 17.04 -17.14
N ALA A 479 4.82 18.25 -17.18
CA ALA A 479 3.40 18.49 -17.00
C ALA A 479 2.53 17.85 -18.10
N SER A 480 3.10 17.60 -19.29
CA SER A 480 2.43 16.89 -20.38
C SER A 480 1.96 15.49 -19.97
N ILE A 481 2.72 14.78 -19.14
CA ILE A 481 2.41 13.41 -18.65
C ILE A 481 1.04 13.39 -17.96
N HIS A 482 0.82 14.35 -17.06
CA HIS A 482 -0.45 14.52 -16.34
C HIS A 482 -1.59 14.98 -17.26
N ARG A 483 -1.29 15.82 -18.27
CA ARG A 483 -2.28 16.27 -19.25
C ARG A 483 -2.74 15.15 -20.17
N THR A 484 -1.88 14.20 -20.48
CA THR A 484 -2.21 13.02 -21.32
C THR A 484 -3.00 11.95 -20.57
N GLY A 485 -3.22 12.10 -19.26
CA GLY A 485 -4.07 11.21 -18.47
C GLY A 485 -3.33 10.20 -17.60
N VAL A 486 -2.00 10.31 -17.48
CA VAL A 486 -1.24 9.60 -16.45
C VAL A 486 -1.57 10.25 -15.10
N ILE A 487 -1.94 9.43 -14.12
CA ILE A 487 -2.37 9.87 -12.80
C ILE A 487 -1.65 9.07 -11.72
N TYR A 488 -1.81 9.46 -10.45
CA TYR A 488 -1.49 8.60 -9.31
C TYR A 488 -2.67 7.64 -9.11
N PRO A 489 -2.62 6.36 -9.51
CA PRO A 489 -3.79 5.48 -9.46
C PRO A 489 -4.20 5.23 -7.99
N PRO A 490 -5.45 5.56 -7.60
CA PRO A 490 -5.98 5.26 -6.25
C PRO A 490 -6.54 3.83 -6.15
N PHE A 491 -6.10 2.95 -7.05
CA PHE A 491 -6.50 1.57 -7.22
C PHE A 491 -5.27 0.76 -7.67
N PRO A 492 -5.25 -0.58 -7.51
CA PRO A 492 -4.15 -1.40 -8.00
C PRO A 492 -3.93 -1.23 -9.51
N TYR A 493 -2.71 -0.88 -9.90
CA TYR A 493 -2.26 -0.83 -11.30
C TYR A 493 -0.91 -1.55 -11.39
N LEU A 494 -0.87 -2.69 -12.10
CA LEU A 494 0.30 -3.58 -12.14
C LEU A 494 0.85 -3.88 -10.73
N HIS A 495 -0.06 -4.17 -9.80
CA HIS A 495 0.24 -4.43 -8.38
C HIS A 495 0.94 -3.28 -7.64
N GLN A 496 0.87 -2.06 -8.19
CA GLN A 496 1.32 -0.83 -7.56
C GLN A 496 0.13 0.10 -7.29
N ILE A 497 0.35 1.14 -6.47
CA ILE A 497 -0.63 2.17 -6.16
C ILE A 497 0.08 3.51 -5.98
N ASP A 498 -0.65 4.63 -6.04
CA ASP A 498 -0.12 5.97 -5.77
C ASP A 498 1.11 6.31 -6.64
N THR A 499 2.26 6.67 -6.06
CA THR A 499 3.44 7.14 -6.82
C THR A 499 4.14 6.02 -7.60
N GLU A 500 4.21 4.80 -7.05
CA GLU A 500 4.76 3.64 -7.77
C GLU A 500 3.85 3.26 -8.95
N GLY A 501 2.53 3.35 -8.75
CA GLY A 501 1.56 3.17 -9.83
C GLY A 501 1.66 4.26 -10.91
N PHE A 502 1.93 5.51 -10.52
CA PHE A 502 2.18 6.60 -11.47
C PHE A 502 3.40 6.31 -12.35
N ALA A 503 4.52 5.83 -11.77
CA ALA A 503 5.70 5.45 -12.54
C ALA A 503 5.38 4.36 -13.58
N GLN A 504 4.66 3.32 -13.17
CA GLN A 504 4.23 2.24 -14.06
C GLN A 504 3.28 2.73 -15.17
N MET A 505 2.32 3.60 -14.84
CA MET A 505 1.43 4.21 -15.84
C MET A 505 2.20 5.11 -16.83
N ALA A 506 3.19 5.87 -16.35
CA ALA A 506 4.03 6.70 -17.19
C ALA A 506 4.83 5.85 -18.19
N LYS A 507 5.47 4.76 -17.73
CA LYS A 507 6.20 3.82 -18.58
C LYS A 507 5.29 3.15 -19.61
N ALA A 508 4.11 2.69 -19.19
CA ALA A 508 3.12 2.12 -20.08
C ALA A 508 2.63 3.10 -21.16
N SER A 509 2.71 4.41 -20.87
CA SER A 509 2.38 5.49 -21.80
C SER A 509 3.57 5.95 -22.68
N GLY A 510 4.72 5.27 -22.57
CA GLY A 510 5.92 5.55 -23.36
C GLY A 510 6.87 6.61 -22.77
N TYR A 511 6.66 7.04 -21.51
CA TYR A 511 7.54 7.99 -20.83
C TYR A 511 8.68 7.31 -20.09
N GLY A 512 9.82 7.98 -20.02
CA GLY A 512 10.97 7.53 -19.24
C GLY A 512 10.89 7.95 -17.76
N VAL A 513 11.17 7.01 -16.86
CA VAL A 513 11.23 7.24 -15.41
C VAL A 513 12.63 6.94 -14.90
N TYR A 514 13.25 7.88 -14.19
CA TYR A 514 14.65 7.78 -13.77
C TYR A 514 14.88 8.28 -12.35
N GLY A 515 15.97 7.84 -11.73
CA GLY A 515 16.48 8.32 -10.45
C GLY A 515 17.93 8.77 -10.56
N LEU A 516 18.31 9.74 -9.73
CA LEU A 516 19.67 10.25 -9.60
C LEU A 516 20.24 9.89 -8.22
N PRO A 517 21.06 8.84 -8.09
CA PRO A 517 21.54 8.37 -6.80
C PRO A 517 22.48 9.38 -6.12
N GLY A 518 23.25 10.16 -6.91
CA GLY A 518 24.20 11.17 -6.40
C GLY A 518 23.58 12.52 -6.02
N VAL A 519 22.30 12.74 -6.33
CA VAL A 519 21.59 13.98 -5.98
C VAL A 519 20.78 13.72 -4.73
N LEU A 520 21.18 14.33 -3.61
CA LEU A 520 20.60 14.00 -2.30
C LEU A 520 19.61 15.07 -1.82
N VAL A 521 18.46 14.61 -1.33
CA VAL A 521 17.50 15.39 -0.54
C VAL A 521 17.42 14.76 0.85
N LEU A 522 17.36 15.58 1.91
CA LEU A 522 17.24 15.09 3.28
C LEU A 522 15.84 15.33 3.81
N HIS A 523 15.23 14.27 4.32
CA HIS A 523 13.95 14.30 5.02
C HIS A 523 14.17 14.51 6.53
N SER A 524 13.23 15.20 7.19
CA SER A 524 13.25 15.40 8.63
C SER A 524 13.05 14.06 9.39
N PRO A 525 13.82 13.77 10.45
CA PRO A 525 13.80 12.48 11.14
C PRO A 525 12.51 12.22 11.95
N GLU A 526 11.75 13.26 12.31
CA GLU A 526 10.50 13.14 13.10
C GLU A 526 9.37 12.37 12.40
N ALA A 527 9.52 12.05 11.11
CA ALA A 527 8.56 11.22 10.38
C ALA A 527 8.77 9.70 10.54
N LEU A 528 9.76 9.28 11.34
CA LEU A 528 10.11 7.87 11.52
C LEU A 528 9.64 7.33 12.88
N ASP A 529 8.33 7.22 13.11
CA ASP A 529 7.80 6.21 14.04
C ASP A 529 7.79 4.85 13.31
N PHE A 530 8.96 4.19 13.23
CA PHE A 530 9.13 2.83 12.69
C PHE A 530 9.35 1.81 13.82
#